data_AF-A0A9P0GYZ3-F1
#
_entry.id   AF-A0A9P0GYZ3-F1
#
_cell.length_a   1.000
_cell.length_b   1.000
_cell.length_c   1.000
_cell.angle_alpha   90.00
_cell.angle_beta   90.00
_cell.angle_gamma   90.00
#
_symmetry.space_group_name_H-M   'P 1'
#
loop_
_entity.id
_entity.type
_entity.pdbx_description
1 polymer ?
#
loop_
_entity_poly.entity_id
_entity_poly.type
_entity_poly.pdbx_seq_one_letter_code
_entity_poly.pdbx_strand_id
1 'polypeptide(L)'
;MYLIIAGGAVRDILLGKTPKDVDFATTATPDEMKKMFEEEGVRMINNKGEKHGTITARINNENFEVTTLRIDKVTDGRHAEVEFTTDWELDANRRDLTINSMFLGTDGQVYDYFGGYEDLKKRRVAFVGDPSKRIQEDYLRILRYFRFFGRIAEDPDSHEEETIDAIKNNISGLGKITGERIWLELSKILSGNYVSSIIQSIISVGAGPYIGFPPTPSVGELISVWERSVDRGMSGDCPGN
;
A
#
# COMPACT_ATOMS: atom_id res chain seq x y z
N MET A 1 -20.06 12.04 13.86
CA MET A 1 -18.64 11.75 13.57
C MET A 1 -18.50 10.24 13.56
N TYR A 2 -17.88 9.69 12.52
CA TYR A 2 -17.58 8.26 12.42
C TYR A 2 -16.07 8.04 12.44
N LEU A 3 -15.60 6.99 13.09
CA LEU A 3 -14.20 6.57 13.12
C LEU A 3 -14.18 5.07 12.82
N ILE A 4 -13.51 4.68 11.74
CA ILE A 4 -13.42 3.27 11.33
C ILE A 4 -12.00 2.93 10.92
N ILE A 5 -11.65 1.66 11.01
CA ILE A 5 -10.34 1.15 10.59
C ILE A 5 -10.32 1.12 9.06
N ALA A 6 -9.20 1.46 8.45
CA ALA A 6 -9.08 1.58 7.00
C ALA A 6 -7.89 0.79 6.42
N GLY A 7 -8.05 0.38 5.16
CA GLY A 7 -6.96 -0.06 4.30
C GLY A 7 -6.18 -1.27 4.78
N GLY A 8 -4.87 -1.13 4.92
CA GLY A 8 -3.97 -2.26 5.15
C GLY A 8 -4.26 -3.05 6.43
N ALA A 9 -4.75 -2.36 7.46
CA ALA A 9 -5.15 -3.00 8.71
C ALA A 9 -6.37 -3.92 8.51
N VAL A 10 -7.36 -3.47 7.73
CA VAL A 10 -8.56 -4.27 7.41
C VAL A 10 -8.17 -5.53 6.64
N ARG A 11 -7.30 -5.40 5.63
CA ARG A 11 -6.76 -6.55 4.89
C ARG A 11 -6.11 -7.57 5.80
N ASP A 12 -5.23 -7.12 6.71
CA ASP A 12 -4.51 -8.02 7.59
C ASP A 12 -5.45 -8.73 8.58
N ILE A 13 -6.41 -8.00 9.17
CA ILE A 13 -7.44 -8.57 10.06
C ILE A 13 -8.25 -9.64 9.32
N LEU A 14 -8.69 -9.37 8.09
CA LEU A 14 -9.47 -10.33 7.28
C LEU A 14 -8.65 -11.56 6.87
N LEU A 15 -7.32 -11.46 6.84
CA LEU A 15 -6.41 -12.60 6.68
C LEU A 15 -6.10 -13.34 7.99
N GLY A 16 -6.70 -12.94 9.10
CA GLY A 16 -6.42 -13.51 10.42
C GLY A 16 -5.06 -13.09 10.99
N LYS A 17 -4.49 -11.98 10.51
CA LYS A 17 -3.20 -11.43 10.94
C LYS A 17 -3.40 -10.22 11.84
N THR A 18 -2.49 -10.02 12.78
CA THR A 18 -2.46 -8.81 13.61
C THR A 18 -1.81 -7.67 12.82
N PRO A 19 -2.50 -6.56 12.56
CA PRO A 19 -1.90 -5.41 11.89
C PRO A 19 -0.82 -4.77 12.79
N LYS A 20 0.30 -4.37 12.20
CA LYS A 20 1.39 -3.69 12.93
C LYS A 20 1.07 -2.22 13.19
N ASP A 21 0.49 -1.57 12.19
CA ASP A 21 0.03 -0.19 12.24
C ASP A 21 -1.44 -0.17 11.84
N VAL A 22 -2.27 0.53 12.61
CA VAL A 22 -3.71 0.64 12.36
C VAL A 22 -4.02 2.06 11.90
N ASP A 23 -4.38 2.19 10.63
CA ASP A 23 -4.85 3.44 10.06
C ASP A 23 -6.34 3.60 10.33
N PHE A 24 -6.74 4.77 10.84
CA PHE A 24 -8.13 5.13 11.01
C PHE A 24 -8.54 6.17 9.98
N ALA A 25 -9.77 6.04 9.51
CA ALA A 25 -10.42 7.01 8.66
C ALA A 25 -11.64 7.62 9.37
N THR A 26 -11.87 8.91 9.17
CA THR A 26 -12.96 9.64 9.83
C THR A 26 -13.59 10.69 8.93
N THR A 27 -14.86 11.00 9.19
CA THR A 27 -15.56 12.13 8.60
C THR A 27 -15.19 13.47 9.26
N ALA A 28 -14.50 13.46 10.41
CA ALA A 28 -14.05 14.69 11.07
C ALA A 28 -12.90 15.34 10.30
N THR A 29 -12.99 16.65 10.12
CA THR A 29 -11.90 17.45 9.57
C THR A 29 -10.72 17.53 10.55
N PRO A 30 -9.50 17.89 10.08
CA PRO A 30 -8.36 18.04 10.97
C PRO A 30 -8.58 19.03 12.10
N ASP A 31 -9.30 20.12 11.84
CA ASP A 31 -9.58 21.15 12.85
C ASP A 31 -10.57 20.66 13.91
N GLU A 32 -11.60 19.89 13.50
CA GLU A 32 -12.51 19.23 14.45
C GLU A 32 -11.78 18.20 15.32
N MET A 33 -10.90 17.38 14.71
CA MET A 33 -10.08 16.41 15.45
C MET A 33 -9.17 17.10 16.46
N LYS A 34 -8.48 18.17 16.06
CA LYS A 34 -7.62 18.94 16.98
C LYS A 34 -8.39 19.48 18.17
N LYS A 35 -9.52 20.15 17.90
CA LYS A 35 -10.37 20.69 18.95
C LYS A 35 -10.81 19.59 19.93
N MET A 36 -11.25 18.45 19.41
CA MET A 36 -11.68 17.32 20.24
C MET A 36 -10.55 16.75 21.08
N PHE A 37 -9.36 16.54 20.50
CA PHE A 37 -8.21 16.03 21.24
C PHE A 37 -7.70 17.03 22.28
N GLU A 38 -7.73 18.33 21.99
CA GLU A 38 -7.38 19.39 22.95
C GLU A 38 -8.36 19.45 24.12
N GLU A 39 -9.67 19.39 23.86
CA GLU A 39 -10.73 19.38 24.88
C GLU A 39 -10.61 18.17 25.81
N GLU A 40 -10.23 17.01 25.28
CA GLU A 40 -10.06 15.77 26.05
C GLU A 40 -8.64 15.60 26.63
N GLY A 41 -7.74 16.58 26.45
CA GLY A 41 -6.37 16.52 26.95
C GLY A 41 -5.50 15.43 26.30
N VAL A 42 -5.88 14.97 25.09
CA VAL A 42 -5.15 13.97 24.32
C VAL A 42 -3.99 14.63 23.58
N ARG A 43 -2.79 14.09 23.78
CA ARG A 43 -1.59 14.60 23.11
C ARG A 43 -1.61 14.25 21.62
N MET A 44 -1.39 15.24 20.76
CA MET A 44 -1.18 15.05 19.33
C MET A 44 0.32 15.06 18.98
N ILE A 45 0.73 14.33 17.94
CA ILE A 45 2.11 14.23 17.45
C ILE A 45 2.21 14.79 16.02
N ASN A 46 3.20 15.67 15.82
CA ASN A 46 3.73 16.18 14.55
C ASN A 46 2.72 16.65 13.47
N ASN A 47 2.67 17.96 13.33
CA ASN A 47 1.77 18.76 12.47
C ASN A 47 2.10 18.73 10.96
N LYS A 48 2.88 17.75 10.47
CA LYS A 48 3.24 17.67 9.04
C LYS A 48 2.18 16.94 8.19
N GLY A 49 1.43 16.02 8.79
CA GLY A 49 0.37 15.24 8.13
C GLY A 49 -0.92 16.02 7.89
N GLU A 50 -1.10 17.16 8.56
CA GLU A 50 -2.34 17.95 8.55
C GLU A 50 -2.72 18.43 7.15
N LYS A 51 -1.74 18.78 6.32
CA LYS A 51 -1.94 19.20 4.93
C LYS A 51 -2.59 18.11 4.07
N HIS A 52 -2.49 16.86 4.51
CA HIS A 52 -3.09 15.71 3.85
C HIS A 52 -4.29 15.15 4.64
N GLY A 53 -4.73 15.83 5.70
CA GLY A 53 -5.88 15.42 6.51
C GLY A 53 -5.56 14.44 7.64
N THR A 54 -4.29 14.18 7.95
CA THR A 54 -3.90 13.21 8.99
C THR A 54 -3.51 13.90 10.29
N ILE A 55 -4.08 13.43 11.40
CA ILE A 55 -3.72 13.78 12.77
C ILE A 55 -3.27 12.50 13.49
N THR A 56 -2.13 12.54 14.16
CA THR A 56 -1.66 11.43 15.00
C THR A 56 -1.95 11.73 16.46
N ALA A 57 -2.86 10.96 17.07
CA ALA A 57 -3.15 11.03 18.50
C ALA A 57 -2.27 10.04 19.28
N ARG A 58 -1.82 10.41 20.48
CA ARG A 58 -1.06 9.54 21.38
C ARG A 58 -1.89 9.19 22.61
N ILE A 59 -2.32 7.94 22.69
CA ILE A 59 -3.15 7.41 23.78
C ILE A 59 -2.43 6.19 24.35
N ASN A 60 -2.30 6.08 25.68
CA ASN A 60 -1.64 4.95 26.34
C ASN A 60 -0.23 4.61 25.79
N ASN A 61 0.53 5.63 25.40
CA ASN A 61 1.87 5.52 24.81
C ASN A 61 1.91 4.88 23.40
N GLU A 62 0.76 4.68 22.78
CA GLU A 62 0.60 4.22 21.39
C GLU A 62 0.16 5.38 20.50
N ASN A 63 0.49 5.29 19.21
CA ASN A 63 0.16 6.30 18.20
C ASN A 63 -0.99 5.79 17.33
N PHE A 64 -1.97 6.66 17.11
CA PHE A 64 -3.13 6.37 16.27
C PHE A 64 -3.15 7.40 15.14
N GLU A 65 -2.93 6.95 13.90
CA GLU A 65 -3.03 7.82 12.73
C GLU A 65 -4.50 7.88 12.28
N VAL A 66 -5.09 9.07 12.37
CA VAL A 66 -6.47 9.32 12.00
C VAL A 66 -6.49 10.28 10.82
N THR A 67 -7.05 9.83 9.70
CA THR A 67 -7.09 10.60 8.44
C THR A 67 -8.52 10.95 8.07
N THR A 68 -8.78 12.23 7.81
CA THR A 68 -10.05 12.69 7.24
C THR A 68 -10.24 12.08 5.85
N LEU A 69 -11.45 11.59 5.56
CA LEU A 69 -11.83 11.13 4.23
C LEU A 69 -11.58 12.22 3.21
N ARG A 70 -11.02 11.85 2.05
CA ARG A 70 -10.63 12.82 1.04
C ARG A 70 -10.73 12.30 -0.38
N ILE A 71 -10.75 13.24 -1.31
CA ILE A 71 -10.67 13.05 -2.76
C ILE A 71 -9.38 13.73 -3.22
N ASP A 72 -8.58 13.05 -4.04
CA ASP A 72 -7.37 13.62 -4.61
C ASP A 72 -7.73 14.25 -5.98
N LYS A 73 -7.63 15.58 -6.15
CA LYS A 73 -8.05 16.31 -7.37
C LYS A 73 -7.01 16.29 -8.50
N VAL A 74 -5.76 16.51 -8.13
CA VAL A 74 -4.59 16.47 -9.02
C VAL A 74 -3.53 15.73 -8.26
N THR A 75 -3.02 14.64 -8.80
CA THR A 75 -1.97 13.84 -8.18
C THR A 75 -0.87 13.55 -9.19
N ASP A 76 0.37 13.78 -8.79
CA ASP A 76 1.58 13.26 -9.46
C ASP A 76 2.25 12.15 -8.60
N GLY A 77 1.52 11.64 -7.61
CA GLY A 77 1.95 10.66 -6.63
C GLY A 77 2.68 11.26 -5.42
N ARG A 78 3.27 12.46 -5.51
CA ARG A 78 3.95 13.13 -4.37
C ARG A 78 3.15 14.29 -3.82
N HIS A 79 2.49 15.04 -4.70
CA HIS A 79 1.64 16.17 -4.34
C HIS A 79 0.22 15.86 -4.79
N ALA A 80 -0.67 15.78 -3.81
CA ALA A 80 -2.10 15.74 -4.05
C ALA A 80 -2.73 17.01 -3.48
N GLU A 81 -3.48 17.73 -4.30
CA GLU A 81 -4.48 18.67 -3.79
C GLU A 81 -5.67 17.85 -3.33
N VAL A 82 -6.00 17.94 -2.04
CA VAL A 82 -7.02 17.11 -1.40
C VAL A 82 -8.26 17.93 -1.08
N GLU A 83 -9.43 17.36 -1.35
CA GLU A 83 -10.71 17.86 -0.87
C GLU A 83 -11.27 16.88 0.16
N PHE A 84 -11.61 17.36 1.36
CA PHE A 84 -12.23 16.52 2.38
C PHE A 84 -13.67 16.19 2.01
N THR A 85 -14.08 14.96 2.28
CA THR A 85 -15.42 14.46 2.02
C THR A 85 -15.97 13.74 3.25
N THR A 86 -17.26 13.43 3.25
CA THR A 86 -17.90 12.53 4.20
C THR A 86 -18.37 11.23 3.54
N ASP A 87 -18.07 11.06 2.25
CA ASP A 87 -18.40 9.90 1.44
C ASP A 87 -17.26 8.87 1.46
N TRP A 88 -17.56 7.70 2.01
CA TRP A 88 -16.62 6.58 2.15
C TRP A 88 -16.26 5.93 0.82
N GLU A 89 -17.19 5.88 -0.14
CA GLU A 89 -16.93 5.31 -1.46
C GLU A 89 -15.92 6.16 -2.23
N LEU A 90 -16.04 7.49 -2.11
CA LEU A 90 -15.09 8.42 -2.72
C LEU A 90 -13.68 8.31 -2.12
N ASP A 91 -13.54 8.12 -0.80
CA ASP A 91 -12.22 7.85 -0.19
C ASP A 91 -11.68 6.47 -0.58
N ALA A 92 -12.53 5.46 -0.68
CA ALA A 92 -12.10 4.14 -1.15
C ALA A 92 -11.62 4.20 -2.62
N ASN A 93 -12.25 5.01 -3.46
CA ASN A 93 -11.93 5.11 -4.89
C ASN A 93 -10.54 5.69 -5.18
N ARG A 94 -10.02 6.59 -4.31
CA ARG A 94 -8.66 7.17 -4.47
C ARG A 94 -7.54 6.21 -4.07
N ARG A 95 -7.86 5.07 -3.44
CA ARG A 95 -6.87 4.07 -3.01
C ARG A 95 -6.39 3.26 -4.20
N ASP A 96 -5.22 2.66 -4.04
CA ASP A 96 -4.55 1.98 -5.14
C ASP A 96 -5.19 0.63 -5.46
N LEU A 97 -5.33 -0.23 -4.46
CA LEU A 97 -5.73 -1.64 -4.62
C LEU A 97 -7.04 -1.93 -3.91
N THR A 98 -7.85 -2.82 -4.49
CA THR A 98 -9.14 -3.26 -3.94
C THR A 98 -9.00 -3.82 -2.52
N ILE A 99 -8.00 -4.67 -2.31
CA ILE A 99 -7.67 -5.24 -0.99
C ILE A 99 -7.28 -4.19 0.06
N ASN A 100 -6.93 -2.97 -0.36
CA ASN A 100 -6.53 -1.86 0.51
C ASN A 100 -7.57 -0.74 0.53
N SER A 101 -8.73 -0.92 -0.12
CA SER A 101 -9.80 0.09 -0.20
C SER A 101 -10.99 -0.19 0.72
N MET A 102 -10.92 -1.24 1.52
CA MET A 102 -11.96 -1.61 2.49
C MET A 102 -11.85 -0.84 3.80
N PHE A 103 -12.97 -0.79 4.52
CA PHE A 103 -13.06 -0.29 5.89
C PHE A 103 -13.69 -1.32 6.83
N LEU A 104 -13.40 -1.19 8.12
CA LEU A 104 -13.95 -2.04 9.18
C LEU A 104 -14.51 -1.18 10.31
N GLY A 105 -15.82 -1.26 10.51
CA GLY A 105 -16.54 -0.64 11.63
C GLY A 105 -16.19 -1.28 12.97
N THR A 106 -16.39 -0.54 14.05
CA THR A 106 -16.17 -1.04 15.43
C THR A 106 -17.16 -2.14 15.85
N ASP A 107 -18.27 -2.27 15.12
CA ASP A 107 -19.26 -3.34 15.20
C ASP A 107 -18.86 -4.61 14.43
N GLY A 108 -17.72 -4.58 13.73
CA GLY A 108 -17.23 -5.68 12.89
C GLY A 108 -17.79 -5.67 11.46
N GLN A 109 -18.59 -4.67 11.07
CA GLN A 109 -19.08 -4.55 9.71
C GLN A 109 -17.95 -4.16 8.75
N VAL A 110 -17.79 -4.92 7.66
CA VAL A 110 -16.87 -4.60 6.57
C VAL A 110 -17.59 -3.76 5.53
N TYR A 111 -17.01 -2.63 5.16
CA TYR A 111 -17.47 -1.79 4.04
C TYR A 111 -16.50 -1.99 2.86
N ASP A 112 -17.02 -2.56 1.77
CA ASP A 112 -16.27 -2.87 0.57
C ASP A 112 -17.05 -2.40 -0.67
N TYR A 113 -16.50 -1.40 -1.35
CA TYR A 113 -17.10 -0.76 -2.52
C TYR A 113 -16.55 -1.29 -3.85
N PHE A 114 -15.43 -2.04 -3.81
CA PHE A 114 -14.65 -2.38 -5.00
C PHE A 114 -14.29 -3.88 -5.07
N GLY A 115 -14.94 -4.72 -4.28
CA GLY A 115 -14.75 -6.17 -4.29
C GLY A 115 -13.44 -6.64 -3.65
N GLY A 116 -12.85 -5.81 -2.77
CA GLY A 116 -11.62 -6.13 -2.05
C GLY A 116 -11.69 -7.41 -1.22
N TYR A 117 -12.85 -7.76 -0.67
CA TYR A 117 -13.02 -8.98 0.12
C TYR A 117 -12.92 -10.24 -0.74
N GLU A 118 -13.57 -10.25 -1.91
CA GLU A 118 -13.51 -11.37 -2.83
C GLU A 118 -12.13 -11.50 -3.49
N ASP A 119 -11.49 -10.37 -3.82
CA ASP A 119 -10.10 -10.36 -4.28
C ASP A 119 -9.16 -10.92 -3.21
N LEU A 120 -9.34 -10.52 -1.95
CA LEU A 120 -8.53 -11.02 -0.84
C LEU A 120 -8.71 -12.54 -0.64
N LYS A 121 -9.94 -13.05 -0.73
CA LYS A 121 -10.23 -14.49 -0.68
C LYS A 121 -9.57 -15.27 -1.81
N LYS A 122 -9.52 -14.68 -3.01
CA LYS A 122 -8.88 -15.28 -4.20
C LYS A 122 -7.39 -15.01 -4.27
N ARG A 123 -6.80 -14.33 -3.28
CA ARG A 123 -5.40 -13.87 -3.28
C ARG A 123 -5.03 -13.02 -4.48
N ARG A 124 -6.01 -12.31 -5.03
CA ARG A 124 -5.89 -11.47 -6.22
C ARG A 124 -5.50 -10.05 -5.80
N VAL A 125 -4.48 -9.50 -6.46
CA VAL A 125 -4.09 -8.10 -6.31
C VAL A 125 -4.57 -7.33 -7.53
N ALA A 126 -5.59 -6.51 -7.33
CA ALA A 126 -6.18 -5.70 -8.39
C ALA A 126 -6.24 -4.22 -8.01
N PHE A 127 -6.16 -3.36 -9.02
CA PHE A 127 -6.34 -1.92 -8.86
C PHE A 127 -7.81 -1.56 -8.65
N VAL A 128 -8.07 -0.48 -7.90
CA VAL A 128 -9.40 0.13 -7.86
C VAL A 128 -9.65 0.81 -9.21
N GLY A 129 -10.61 0.33 -9.99
CA GLY A 129 -10.90 0.89 -11.32
C GLY A 129 -9.85 0.47 -12.37
N ASP A 130 -9.52 1.39 -13.29
CA ASP A 130 -8.61 1.10 -14.42
C ASP A 130 -7.13 1.07 -13.98
N PRO A 131 -6.41 -0.05 -14.16
CA PRO A 131 -5.01 -0.18 -13.74
C PRO A 131 -4.08 0.86 -14.36
N SER A 132 -4.25 1.20 -15.64
CA SER A 132 -3.38 2.15 -16.34
C SER A 132 -3.55 3.57 -15.77
N LYS A 133 -4.79 4.02 -15.55
CA LYS A 133 -5.07 5.32 -14.91
C LYS A 133 -4.50 5.37 -13.51
N ARG A 134 -4.69 4.31 -12.71
CA ARG A 134 -4.13 4.26 -11.37
C ARG A 134 -2.61 4.29 -11.36
N ILE A 135 -1.94 3.61 -12.29
CA ILE A 135 -0.48 3.69 -12.40
C ILE A 135 -0.03 5.09 -12.82
N GLN A 136 -0.73 5.74 -13.74
CA GLN A 136 -0.37 7.09 -14.21
C GLN A 136 -0.53 8.18 -13.14
N GLU A 137 -1.46 8.00 -12.19
CA GLU A 137 -1.62 8.86 -11.01
C GLU A 137 -0.41 8.80 -10.07
N ASP A 138 0.21 7.62 -9.90
CA ASP A 138 1.47 7.45 -9.17
C ASP A 138 2.20 6.19 -9.64
N TYR A 139 3.27 6.36 -10.43
CA TYR A 139 4.01 5.20 -10.98
C TYR A 139 4.65 4.32 -9.90
N LEU A 140 4.80 4.81 -8.65
CA LEU A 140 5.24 3.97 -7.54
C LEU A 140 4.27 2.81 -7.27
N ARG A 141 3.01 2.91 -7.70
CA ARG A 141 2.00 1.85 -7.61
C ARG A 141 2.40 0.57 -8.35
N ILE A 142 3.30 0.65 -9.35
CA ILE A 142 3.89 -0.53 -9.98
C ILE A 142 4.64 -1.39 -8.94
N LEU A 143 5.51 -0.77 -8.14
CA LEU A 143 6.26 -1.49 -7.10
C LEU A 143 5.33 -1.93 -5.96
N ARG A 144 4.32 -1.12 -5.63
CA ARG A 144 3.33 -1.48 -4.61
C ARG A 144 2.51 -2.71 -5.01
N TYR A 145 2.15 -2.86 -6.28
CA TYR A 145 1.52 -4.07 -6.81
C TYR A 145 2.38 -5.30 -6.47
N PHE A 146 3.65 -5.30 -6.86
CA PHE A 146 4.56 -6.41 -6.58
C PHE A 146 4.75 -6.69 -5.09
N ARG A 147 4.86 -5.64 -4.27
CA ARG A 147 4.94 -5.77 -2.80
C ARG A 147 3.71 -6.47 -2.24
N PHE A 148 2.51 -6.04 -2.63
CA PHE A 148 1.28 -6.62 -2.11
C PHE A 148 0.98 -7.99 -2.70
N PHE A 149 1.40 -8.25 -3.94
CA PHE A 149 1.37 -9.58 -4.53
C PHE A 149 2.17 -10.55 -3.66
N GLY A 150 3.43 -10.23 -3.33
CA GLY A 150 4.22 -11.05 -2.41
C GLY A 150 3.64 -11.20 -1.01
N ARG A 151 2.82 -10.24 -0.56
CA ARG A 151 2.18 -10.29 0.75
C ARG A 151 1.00 -11.28 0.80
N ILE A 152 0.22 -11.39 -0.27
CA ILE A 152 -1.05 -12.12 -0.24
C ILE A 152 -1.14 -13.32 -1.18
N ALA A 153 -0.34 -13.39 -2.26
CA ALA A 153 -0.41 -14.46 -3.24
C ALA A 153 -0.08 -15.82 -2.61
N GLU A 154 -0.75 -16.86 -3.08
CA GLU A 154 -0.45 -18.26 -2.73
C GLU A 154 0.46 -18.92 -3.78
N ASP A 155 0.54 -18.35 -4.98
CA ASP A 155 1.36 -18.81 -6.09
C ASP A 155 2.16 -17.61 -6.66
N PRO A 156 3.50 -17.68 -6.75
CA PRO A 156 4.31 -16.59 -7.28
C PRO A 156 4.05 -16.27 -8.76
N ASP A 157 3.44 -17.18 -9.53
CA ASP A 157 3.21 -17.00 -10.97
C ASP A 157 1.77 -16.58 -11.31
N SER A 158 0.89 -16.45 -10.30
CA SER A 158 -0.54 -16.13 -10.48
C SER A 158 -0.83 -14.64 -10.69
N HIS A 159 0.02 -13.93 -11.44
CA HIS A 159 -0.20 -12.54 -11.80
C HIS A 159 -1.37 -12.41 -12.78
N GLU A 160 -2.16 -11.33 -12.65
CA GLU A 160 -3.19 -11.02 -13.62
C GLU A 160 -2.60 -10.40 -14.88
N GLU A 161 -2.88 -11.02 -16.04
CA GLU A 161 -2.37 -10.59 -17.35
C GLU A 161 -2.68 -9.11 -17.63
N GLU A 162 -3.93 -8.68 -17.42
CA GLU A 162 -4.35 -7.29 -17.61
C GLU A 162 -3.55 -6.31 -16.75
N THR A 163 -3.27 -6.67 -15.49
CA THR A 163 -2.49 -5.82 -14.58
C THR A 163 -1.03 -5.75 -15.02
N ILE A 164 -0.44 -6.90 -15.41
CA ILE A 164 0.94 -6.96 -15.90
C ILE A 164 1.10 -6.15 -17.19
N ASP A 165 0.13 -6.21 -18.11
CA ASP A 165 0.16 -5.43 -19.34
C ASP A 165 0.03 -3.93 -19.07
N ALA A 166 -0.84 -3.52 -18.15
CA ALA A 166 -0.90 -2.13 -17.70
C ALA A 166 0.43 -1.65 -17.10
N ILE A 167 1.10 -2.50 -16.31
CA ILE A 167 2.42 -2.22 -15.75
C ILE A 167 3.46 -2.04 -16.86
N LYS A 168 3.56 -3.00 -17.79
CA LYS A 168 4.51 -2.94 -18.92
C LYS A 168 4.32 -1.66 -19.75
N ASN A 169 3.07 -1.32 -20.05
CA ASN A 169 2.73 -0.14 -20.86
C ASN A 169 3.08 1.19 -20.18
N ASN A 170 3.20 1.21 -18.85
CA ASN A 170 3.47 2.42 -18.07
C ASN A 170 4.84 2.39 -17.36
N ILE A 171 5.68 1.39 -17.65
CA ILE A 171 6.92 1.14 -16.88
C ILE A 171 7.90 2.31 -16.92
N SER A 172 7.95 3.02 -18.05
CA SER A 172 8.84 4.17 -18.26
C SER A 172 8.56 5.33 -17.29
N GLY A 173 7.34 5.41 -16.75
CA GLY A 173 6.96 6.40 -15.76
C GLY A 173 7.67 6.22 -14.41
N LEU A 174 8.23 5.04 -14.11
CA LEU A 174 9.10 4.86 -12.93
C LEU A 174 10.31 5.79 -12.96
N GLY A 175 10.78 6.20 -14.14
CA GLY A 175 11.85 7.20 -14.28
C GLY A 175 11.51 8.59 -13.71
N LYS A 176 10.24 8.86 -13.39
CA LYS A 176 9.78 10.09 -12.73
C LYS A 176 9.79 9.99 -11.21
N ILE A 177 9.97 8.79 -10.65
CA ILE A 177 9.92 8.55 -9.21
C ILE A 177 11.31 8.69 -8.61
N THR A 178 11.41 9.33 -7.45
CA THR A 178 12.70 9.52 -6.78
C THR A 178 13.27 8.21 -6.26
N GLY A 179 14.59 8.08 -6.27
CA GLY A 179 15.29 6.87 -5.83
C GLY A 179 14.97 6.47 -4.39
N GLU A 180 14.73 7.43 -3.50
CA GLU A 180 14.35 7.15 -2.10
C GLU A 180 12.97 6.47 -2.02
N ARG A 181 11.98 6.94 -2.80
CA ARG A 181 10.65 6.30 -2.83
C ARG A 181 10.72 4.90 -3.41
N ILE A 182 11.51 4.72 -4.48
CA ILE A 182 11.77 3.40 -5.08
C ILE A 182 12.41 2.48 -4.04
N TRP A 183 13.45 2.92 -3.34
CA TRP A 183 14.14 2.12 -2.33
C TRP A 183 13.24 1.73 -1.15
N LEU A 184 12.38 2.64 -0.68
CA LEU A 184 11.43 2.35 0.39
C LEU A 184 10.42 1.26 0.02
N GLU A 185 10.03 1.16 -1.26
CA GLU A 185 9.17 0.07 -1.72
C GLU A 185 9.97 -1.21 -2.02
N LEU A 186 11.13 -1.08 -2.68
CA LEU A 186 11.99 -2.23 -3.01
C LEU A 186 12.50 -2.95 -1.76
N SER A 187 12.91 -2.22 -0.72
CA SER A 187 13.34 -2.82 0.56
C SER A 187 12.24 -3.65 1.23
N LYS A 188 10.98 -3.25 1.09
CA LYS A 188 9.82 -4.01 1.59
C LYS A 188 9.57 -5.27 0.75
N ILE A 189 9.77 -5.20 -0.56
CA ILE A 189 9.71 -6.36 -1.46
C ILE A 189 10.80 -7.37 -1.10
N LEU A 190 12.04 -6.89 -0.92
CA LEU A 190 13.20 -7.73 -0.59
C LEU A 190 13.12 -8.39 0.79
N SER A 191 12.26 -7.88 1.68
CA SER A 191 12.01 -8.43 3.01
C SER A 191 10.69 -9.20 3.09
N GLY A 192 10.01 -9.41 1.95
CA GLY A 192 8.73 -10.10 1.86
C GLY A 192 8.86 -11.55 1.41
N ASN A 193 7.73 -12.17 1.08
CA ASN A 193 7.71 -13.53 0.52
C ASN A 193 7.97 -13.49 -0.99
N TYR A 194 8.34 -14.65 -1.56
CA TYR A 194 8.55 -14.85 -3.00
C TYR A 194 9.53 -13.85 -3.64
N VAL A 195 10.52 -13.37 -2.88
CA VAL A 195 11.47 -12.33 -3.33
C VAL A 195 12.09 -12.68 -4.68
N SER A 196 12.58 -13.92 -4.82
CA SER A 196 13.21 -14.40 -6.07
C SER A 196 12.26 -14.26 -7.27
N SER A 197 11.04 -14.77 -7.17
CA SER A 197 10.06 -14.71 -8.26
C SER A 197 9.61 -13.28 -8.55
N ILE A 198 9.37 -12.48 -7.51
CA ILE A 198 8.93 -11.09 -7.67
C ILE A 198 10.01 -10.24 -8.34
N ILE A 199 11.28 -10.40 -7.96
CA ILE A 199 12.38 -9.69 -8.61
C ILE A 199 12.50 -10.11 -10.08
N GLN A 200 12.30 -11.39 -10.39
CA GLN A 200 12.23 -11.86 -11.78
C GLN A 200 11.08 -11.20 -12.56
N SER A 201 9.88 -11.14 -11.98
CA SER A 201 8.73 -10.44 -12.57
C SER A 201 8.99 -8.95 -12.78
N ILE A 202 9.62 -8.28 -11.81
CA ILE A 202 10.01 -6.87 -11.91
C ILE A 202 11.00 -6.64 -13.07
N ILE A 203 11.97 -7.52 -13.24
CA ILE A 203 12.93 -7.44 -14.36
C ILE A 203 12.22 -7.74 -15.69
N SER A 204 11.34 -8.76 -15.73
CA SER A 204 10.68 -9.20 -16.96
C SER A 204 9.70 -8.16 -17.51
N VAL A 205 9.07 -7.34 -16.65
CA VAL A 205 8.27 -6.19 -17.08
C VAL A 205 9.10 -4.95 -17.47
N GLY A 206 10.43 -5.03 -17.38
CA GLY A 206 11.35 -3.97 -17.78
C GLY A 206 11.66 -2.92 -16.71
N ALA A 207 11.35 -3.19 -15.43
CA ALA A 207 11.57 -2.22 -14.35
C ALA A 207 13.05 -2.05 -13.97
N GLY A 208 13.91 -3.01 -14.32
CA GLY A 208 15.31 -3.11 -13.86
C GLY A 208 16.10 -1.78 -13.89
N PRO A 209 16.18 -1.09 -15.04
CA PRO A 209 16.92 0.18 -15.14
C PRO A 209 16.41 1.29 -14.20
N TYR A 210 15.13 1.25 -13.83
CA TYR A 210 14.52 2.26 -12.96
C TYR A 210 14.74 1.98 -11.48
N ILE A 211 15.04 0.74 -11.11
CA ILE A 211 15.25 0.33 -9.71
C ILE A 211 16.72 0.14 -9.34
N GLY A 212 17.63 0.65 -10.18
CA GLY A 212 19.07 0.63 -9.93
C GLY A 212 19.78 -0.67 -10.36
N PHE A 213 19.11 -1.53 -11.13
CA PHE A 213 19.75 -2.72 -11.69
C PHE A 213 20.53 -2.35 -12.97
N PRO A 214 21.63 -3.07 -13.29
CA PRO A 214 22.31 -2.88 -14.55
C PRO A 214 21.37 -3.21 -15.73
N PRO A 215 21.61 -2.67 -16.95
CA PRO A 215 20.74 -2.89 -18.11
C PRO A 215 20.46 -4.37 -18.44
N THR A 216 21.44 -5.23 -18.14
CA THR A 216 21.35 -6.68 -18.28
C THR A 216 21.74 -7.33 -16.95
N PRO A 217 20.82 -7.45 -15.98
CA PRO A 217 21.12 -8.11 -14.71
C PRO A 217 21.25 -9.62 -14.91
N SER A 218 22.25 -10.24 -14.28
CA SER A 218 22.35 -11.69 -14.22
C SER A 218 21.33 -12.24 -13.23
N VAL A 219 20.15 -12.60 -13.74
CA VAL A 219 19.07 -13.21 -12.94
C VAL A 219 19.56 -14.49 -12.26
N GLY A 220 20.34 -15.32 -12.96
CA GLY A 220 20.90 -16.55 -12.41
C GLY A 220 21.84 -16.30 -11.23
N GLU A 221 22.67 -15.26 -11.27
CA GLU A 221 23.54 -14.93 -10.12
C GLU A 221 22.74 -14.34 -8.96
N LEU A 222 21.69 -13.55 -9.24
CA LEU A 222 20.82 -13.03 -8.19
C LEU A 222 20.09 -14.16 -7.45
N ILE A 223 19.60 -15.16 -8.17
CA ILE A 223 18.99 -16.36 -7.59
C ILE A 223 20.02 -17.15 -6.79
N SER A 224 21.22 -17.36 -7.34
CA SER A 224 22.28 -18.11 -6.65
C SER A 224 22.72 -17.45 -5.33
N VAL A 225 22.76 -16.11 -5.29
CA VAL A 225 23.04 -15.34 -4.07
C VAL A 225 21.89 -15.48 -3.07
N TRP A 226 20.64 -15.43 -3.52
CA TRP A 226 19.46 -15.61 -2.68
C TRP A 226 19.41 -17.01 -2.05
N GLU A 227 19.60 -18.07 -2.83
CA GLU A 227 19.64 -19.44 -2.31
C GLU A 227 20.73 -19.61 -1.25
N ARG A 228 21.92 -19.06 -1.50
CA ARG A 228 23.01 -19.05 -0.49
C ARG A 228 22.65 -18.26 0.77
N SER A 229 21.81 -17.24 0.69
CA SER A 229 21.39 -16.47 1.87
C SER A 229 20.34 -17.23 2.68
N VAL A 230 19.43 -17.93 2.02
CA VAL A 230 18.47 -18.86 2.63
C VAL A 230 19.20 -19.97 3.38
N ASP A 231 20.17 -20.62 2.73
CA ASP A 231 20.97 -21.71 3.32
C ASP A 231 21.77 -21.27 4.55
N ARG A 232 22.11 -19.98 4.62
CA ARG A 232 22.83 -19.38 5.77
C ARG A 232 21.90 -18.91 6.88
N GLY A 233 20.60 -19.17 6.78
CA GLY A 233 19.58 -18.71 7.74
C GLY A 233 19.37 -17.20 7.74
N MET A 234 19.72 -16.53 6.64
CA MET A 234 19.60 -15.07 6.47
C MET A 234 18.36 -14.66 5.67
N SER A 235 17.60 -15.60 5.10
CA SER A 235 16.35 -15.27 4.42
C SER A 235 15.25 -14.97 5.44
N GLY A 236 14.59 -13.84 5.24
CA GLY A 236 13.46 -13.38 6.04
C GLY A 236 12.16 -14.13 5.76
N ASP A 237 12.21 -15.44 5.49
CA ASP A 237 11.02 -16.29 5.55
C ASP A 237 10.60 -16.38 7.02
N CYS A 238 10.03 -15.28 7.53
CA CYS A 238 9.36 -15.24 8.81
C CYS A 238 8.16 -16.19 8.71
N PRO A 239 8.11 -17.30 9.46
CA PRO A 239 6.88 -18.05 9.61
C PRO A 239 5.91 -17.14 10.38
N GLY A 240 4.95 -16.54 9.69
CA GLY A 240 3.81 -15.84 10.31
C GLY A 240 3.98 -14.34 10.59
N ASN A 241 4.19 -13.51 9.56
CA ASN A 241 3.82 -12.08 9.59
C ASN A 241 2.62 -11.79 8.69
#